data_AF-K1S502-F1
#
_entry.id   AF-K1S502-F1
#
_cell.length_a   1.000
_cell.length_b   1.000
_cell.length_c   1.000
_cell.angle_alpha   90.00
_cell.angle_beta   90.00
_cell.angle_gamma   90.00
#
_symmetry.space_group_name_H-M   'P 1'
#
loop_
_entity.id
_entity.type
_entity.pdbx_description
1 polymer ?
#
loop_
_entity_poly.entity_id
_entity_poly.type
_entity_poly.pdbx_seq_one_letter_code
_entity_poly.pdbx_strand_id
1 'polypeptide(L)'
;MESLLRLTVKIDGEMKYLSATFILSDPKMYDRNDYKDMMRVMEETKDKKVVLDLKYKKERLVDFKLDSESLAKNLNDERFNKIEILITGIDNKSLMCVGV
;
A
#
# COMPACT_ATOMS: atom_id res chain seq x y z
N MET A 1 4.10 -14.28 5.79
CA MET A 1 2.95 -14.12 4.88
C MET A 1 3.11 -12.76 4.23
N GLU A 2 3.13 -12.70 2.90
CA GLU A 2 3.31 -11.45 2.16
C GLU A 2 1.94 -10.91 1.74
N SER A 3 1.76 -9.59 1.83
CA SER A 3 0.51 -8.90 1.48
C SER A 3 0.72 -7.86 0.41
N LEU A 4 -0.30 -7.63 -0.40
CA LEU A 4 -0.27 -6.64 -1.46
C LEU A 4 -1.22 -5.48 -1.14
N LEU A 5 -0.66 -4.29 -0.92
CA LEU A 5 -1.42 -3.04 -0.89
C LEU A 5 -1.55 -2.49 -2.32
N ARG A 6 -2.77 -2.14 -2.73
CA ARG A 6 -3.05 -1.51 -4.04
C ARG A 6 -3.61 -0.11 -3.85
N LEU A 7 -3.02 0.84 -4.54
CA LEU A 7 -3.41 2.25 -4.51
C LEU A 7 -3.75 2.71 -5.92
N THR A 8 -4.85 3.41 -6.06
CA THR A 8 -5.24 4.06 -7.32
C THR A 8 -5.06 5.56 -7.14
N VAL A 9 -4.19 6.17 -7.93
CA VAL A 9 -3.81 7.58 -7.77
C VAL A 9 -3.72 8.28 -9.11
N LYS A 10 -4.13 9.55 -9.16
CA LYS A 10 -3.96 10.40 -10.34
C LYS A 10 -2.61 11.12 -10.24
N ILE A 11 -1.68 10.78 -11.13
CA ILE A 11 -0.33 11.35 -11.21
C ILE A 11 -0.15 11.91 -12.62
N ASP A 12 0.32 13.16 -12.73
CA ASP A 12 0.58 13.82 -14.02
C ASP A 12 -0.64 13.83 -14.97
N GLY A 13 -1.85 13.93 -14.41
CA GLY A 13 -3.10 13.93 -15.18
C GLY A 13 -3.63 12.54 -15.53
N GLU A 14 -2.84 11.48 -15.34
CA GLU A 14 -3.20 10.10 -15.65
C GLU A 14 -3.49 9.26 -14.40
N MET A 15 -4.38 8.26 -14.54
CA MET A 15 -4.58 7.27 -13.49
C MET A 15 -3.42 6.27 -13.51
N LYS A 16 -2.74 6.13 -12.37
CA LYS A 16 -1.70 5.13 -12.11
C LYS A 16 -2.16 4.18 -11.02
N TYR A 17 -1.70 2.94 -11.13
CA TYR A 17 -1.97 1.90 -10.14
C TYR A 17 -0.64 1.57 -9.47
N LEU A 18 -0.55 1.88 -8.19
CA LEU A 18 0.63 1.59 -7.39
C LEU A 18 0.37 0.35 -6.56
N SER A 19 1.36 -0.51 -6.44
CA SER A 19 1.31 -1.68 -5.58
C SER A 19 2.52 -1.73 -4.66
N ALA A 20 2.29 -2.15 -3.42
CA ALA A 20 3.37 -2.35 -2.46
C ALA A 20 3.18 -3.71 -1.79
N THR A 21 4.19 -4.57 -1.88
CA THR A 21 4.25 -5.82 -1.14
C THR A 21 4.88 -5.54 0.22
N PHE A 22 4.27 -6.04 1.29
CA PHE A 22 4.77 -5.85 2.64
C PHE A 22 4.62 -7.09 3.52
N ILE A 23 5.37 -7.07 4.62
CA ILE A 23 5.25 -8.02 5.72
C ILE A 23 5.04 -7.25 7.03
N LEU A 24 4.49 -7.93 8.04
CA LEU A 24 4.51 -7.45 9.41
C LEU A 24 5.89 -7.73 10.03
N SER A 25 6.52 -6.68 10.55
CA SER A 25 7.82 -6.72 11.23
C SER A 25 7.78 -7.45 12.58
N ASP A 26 6.63 -7.51 13.25
CA ASP A 26 6.40 -8.30 14.46
C ASP A 26 5.65 -9.60 14.10
N PRO A 27 6.32 -10.78 14.08
CA PRO A 27 5.69 -12.04 13.70
C PRO A 27 4.50 -12.42 14.58
N LYS A 28 4.47 -11.98 15.86
CA LYS A 28 3.37 -12.30 16.77
C LYS A 28 2.04 -11.67 16.35
N MET A 29 2.06 -10.72 15.42
CA MET A 29 0.85 -10.11 14.85
C MET A 29 0.10 -11.09 13.92
N TYR A 30 0.79 -12.08 13.34
CA TYR A 30 0.11 -13.14 12.58
C TYR A 30 -0.68 -14.06 13.52
N ASP A 31 -0.12 -14.39 14.68
CA ASP A 31 -0.75 -15.27 15.67
C ASP A 31 -1.96 -14.63 16.36
N ARG A 32 -1.90 -13.31 16.58
CA ARG A 32 -2.95 -12.54 17.28
C ARG A 32 -4.11 -12.10 16.40
N ASN A 33 -4.17 -12.57 15.15
CA ASN A 33 -5.17 -12.19 14.15
C ASN A 33 -5.10 -10.71 13.69
N ASP A 34 -4.11 -9.93 14.16
CA ASP A 34 -3.90 -8.53 13.78
C ASP A 34 -3.82 -8.38 12.26
N TYR A 35 -3.11 -9.29 11.61
CA TYR A 35 -2.99 -9.33 10.16
C TYR A 35 -4.36 -9.29 9.46
N LYS A 36 -5.29 -10.17 9.86
CA LYS A 36 -6.60 -10.26 9.19
C LYS A 36 -7.44 -9.02 9.44
N ASP A 37 -7.37 -8.48 10.66
CA ASP A 37 -8.10 -7.27 11.00
C ASP A 37 -7.54 -6.05 10.26
N MET A 38 -6.22 -5.96 10.08
CA MET A 38 -5.58 -4.93 9.27
C MET A 38 -5.99 -5.01 7.79
N MET A 39 -6.07 -6.22 7.21
CA MET A 39 -6.57 -6.39 5.84
C MET A 39 -8.02 -5.93 5.71
N ARG A 40 -8.87 -6.25 6.69
CA ARG A 40 -10.27 -5.78 6.71
C ARG A 40 -10.33 -4.26 6.78
N VAL A 41 -9.53 -3.61 7.63
CA VAL A 41 -9.43 -2.14 7.69
C VAL A 41 -9.06 -1.59 6.31
N MET A 42 -8.07 -2.17 5.62
CA MET A 42 -7.70 -1.73 4.26
C MET A 42 -8.84 -1.89 3.24
N GLU A 43 -9.60 -2.99 3.28
CA GLU A 43 -10.71 -3.26 2.35
C GLU A 43 -11.93 -2.35 2.57
N GLU A 44 -12.27 -2.08 3.83
CA GLU A 44 -13.39 -1.23 4.22
C GLU A 44 -13.11 0.25 3.98
N THR A 45 -11.82 0.61 3.98
CA THR A 45 -11.38 1.99 3.91
C THR A 45 -11.13 2.42 2.48
N LYS A 46 -12.23 2.64 1.74
CA LYS A 46 -12.19 3.33 0.44
C LYS A 46 -12.01 4.84 0.66
N ASP A 47 -11.26 5.50 -0.23
CA ASP A 47 -11.08 6.96 -0.27
C ASP A 47 -10.21 7.61 0.84
N LYS A 48 -9.41 6.85 1.59
CA LYS A 48 -8.37 7.48 2.44
C LYS A 48 -7.16 7.90 1.62
N LYS A 49 -6.60 9.05 2.01
CA LYS A 49 -5.36 9.59 1.45
C LYS A 49 -4.18 8.94 2.16
N VAL A 50 -3.12 8.67 1.41
CA VAL A 50 -1.81 8.29 1.94
C VAL A 50 -0.77 9.17 1.28
N VAL A 51 0.26 9.55 2.04
CA VAL A 51 1.40 10.30 1.48
C VAL A 51 2.32 9.33 0.74
N LEU A 52 2.71 9.73 -0.47
CA LEU A 52 3.61 8.98 -1.33
C LEU A 52 4.76 9.88 -1.76
N ASP A 53 5.98 9.41 -1.58
CA ASP A 53 7.15 10.06 -2.16
C ASP A 53 7.43 9.45 -3.53
N LEU A 54 7.17 10.22 -4.58
CA LEU A 54 7.35 9.77 -5.97
C LEU A 54 8.79 10.00 -6.44
N LYS A 55 9.36 9.02 -7.13
CA LYS A 55 10.71 9.10 -7.71
C LYS A 55 10.64 9.14 -9.22
N TYR A 56 11.22 10.20 -9.78
CA TYR A 56 11.25 10.43 -11.23
C TYR A 56 12.67 10.26 -11.79
N LYS A 57 12.76 9.77 -13.03
CA LYS A 57 13.99 9.75 -13.82
C LYS A 57 13.66 10.13 -15.26
N LYS A 58 14.23 11.24 -15.76
CA LYS A 58 13.93 11.79 -17.10
C LYS A 58 12.42 11.93 -17.33
N GLU A 59 11.73 12.63 -16.43
CA GLU A 59 10.27 12.91 -16.48
C GLU A 59 9.36 11.69 -16.39
N ARG A 60 9.92 10.48 -16.21
CA ARG A 60 9.17 9.26 -16.01
C ARG A 60 9.15 8.87 -14.53
N LEU A 61 7.97 8.59 -13.99
CA LEU A 61 7.82 7.94 -12.69
C LEU A 61 8.44 6.54 -12.76
N VAL A 62 9.42 6.27 -11.89
CA VAL A 62 10.17 5.00 -11.88
C VAL A 62 10.02 4.22 -10.58
N ASP A 63 9.68 4.89 -9.49
CA ASP A 63 9.52 4.26 -8.18
C ASP A 63 8.69 5.18 -7.27
N PHE A 64 8.25 4.67 -6.13
CA PHE A 64 7.64 5.46 -5.07
C PHE A 64 7.99 4.87 -3.70
N LYS A 65 7.90 5.68 -2.65
CA LYS A 65 7.91 5.21 -1.26
C LYS A 65 6.55 5.46 -0.63
N LEU A 66 6.08 4.47 0.12
CA LEU A 66 4.90 4.57 0.95
C LEU A 66 5.32 4.97 2.36
N ASP A 67 4.78 6.08 2.86
CA ASP A 67 4.99 6.50 4.23
C ASP A 67 4.04 5.72 5.17
N SER A 68 4.58 4.76 5.90
CA SER A 68 3.81 3.87 6.78
C SER A 68 3.17 4.63 7.96
N GLU A 69 3.80 5.70 8.43
CA GLU A 69 3.27 6.56 9.49
C GLU A 69 2.01 7.32 9.04
N SER A 70 2.06 7.91 7.85
CA SER A 70 0.89 8.54 7.23
C SER A 70 -0.20 7.51 6.99
N LEU A 71 0.14 6.30 6.56
CA LEU A 71 -0.84 5.22 6.38
C LEU A 71 -1.53 4.88 7.71
N ALA A 72 -0.75 4.63 8.76
CA ALA A 72 -1.25 4.33 10.10
C ALA A 72 -2.16 5.45 10.63
N LYS A 73 -1.74 6.70 10.47
CA LYS A 73 -2.52 7.87 10.90
C LYS A 73 -3.84 8.02 10.13
N ASN A 74 -3.82 7.82 8.81
CA ASN A 74 -5.02 8.00 7.97
C ASN A 74 -6.03 6.84 8.12
N LEU A 75 -5.53 5.64 8.41
CA LEU A 75 -6.35 4.47 8.77
C LEU A 75 -6.74 4.46 10.26
N ASN A 76 -6.18 5.34 11.08
CA ASN A 76 -6.35 5.38 12.53
C ASN A 76 -6.02 4.02 13.18
N ASP A 77 -4.92 3.41 12.74
CA ASP A 77 -4.46 2.09 13.20
C ASP A 77 -2.92 2.05 13.23
N GLU A 78 -2.34 2.13 14.43
CA GLU A 78 -0.90 2.16 14.64
C GLU A 78 -0.18 0.87 14.20
N ARG A 79 -0.90 -0.22 13.99
CA ARG A 79 -0.31 -1.48 13.53
C ARG A 79 0.33 -1.34 12.15
N PHE A 80 -0.12 -0.40 11.32
CA PHE A 80 0.51 -0.11 10.04
C PHE A 80 1.92 0.50 10.17
N ASN A 81 2.30 1.04 11.34
CA ASN A 81 3.69 1.45 11.60
C ASN A 81 4.65 0.25 11.67
N LYS A 82 4.11 -0.96 11.82
CA LYS A 82 4.89 -2.20 11.93
C LYS A 82 4.97 -2.96 10.61
N ILE A 83 4.61 -2.34 9.49
CA ILE A 83 4.82 -2.96 8.18
C ILE A 83 6.22 -2.66 7.66
N GLU A 84 6.81 -3.63 6.97
CA GLU A 84 8.03 -3.46 6.19
C GLU A 84 7.68 -3.62 4.71
N ILE A 85 7.93 -2.57 3.91
CA ILE A 85 7.70 -2.59 2.47
C ILE A 85 8.86 -3.31 1.80
N LEU A 86 8.56 -4.42 1.12
CA LEU A 86 9.55 -5.24 0.44
C LEU A 86 9.79 -4.75 -0.99
N ILE A 87 8.72 -4.54 -1.75
CA ILE A 87 8.77 -4.23 -3.19
C ILE A 87 7.63 -3.28 -3.55
N THR A 88 7.89 -2.34 -4.46
CA THR A 88 6.93 -1.41 -5.03
C THR A 88 6.76 -1.64 -6.54
N GLY A 89 5.55 -1.43 -7.04
CA GLY A 89 5.21 -1.60 -8.46
C GLY A 89 4.35 -0.44 -8.97
N ILE A 90 4.62 0.00 -10.20
CA ILE A 90 3.86 1.06 -10.89
C ILE A 90 3.29 0.48 -12.18
N ASP A 91 1.98 0.49 -12.29
CA ASP A 91 1.24 -0.01 -13.44
C ASP A 91 0.40 1.08 -14.09
N ASN A 92 0.34 1.05 -15.42
CA ASN A 92 -0.49 1.95 -16.24
C ASN A 92 -1.90 1.37 -16.51
N LYS A 93 -2.16 0.12 -16.10
CA LYS A 93 -3.46 -0.53 -16.21
C LYS A 93 -3.88 -1.03 -14.84
N SER A 94 -5.17 -0.97 -14.52
CA SER A 94 -5.68 -1.62 -13.32
C SER A 94 -5.40 -3.11 -13.48
N LEU A 95 -4.62 -3.69 -12.58
CA LEU A 95 -4.70 -5.13 -12.33
C LEU A 95 -6.04 -5.38 -11.63
N MET A 96 -7.14 -5.32 -12.38
CA MET A 96 -8.33 -6.07 -11.99
C MET A 96 -7.90 -7.53 -12.10
N CYS A 97 -7.54 -8.13 -10.98
CA CYS A 97 -7.53 -9.59 -10.92
C CYS A 97 -8.96 -10.02 -11.22
N VAL A 98 -9.17 -10.53 -12.43
CA VAL A 98 -10.30 -11.42 -12.70
C VAL A 98 -10.14 -12.56 -11.71
N GLY A 99 -11.10 -12.67 -10.79
CA GLY A 99 -11.13 -13.78 -9.85
C GLY A 99 -11.18 -15.10 -10.59
N VAL A 100 -10.38 -16.05 -10.12
CA VAL A 100 -10.65 -17.48 -10.24
C VAL A 100 -10.35 -18.09 -8.88
#